data_AF-U9VVZ1-F1
#
_entry.id   AF-U9VVZ1-F1
#
_cell.length_a   1.000
_cell.length_b   1.000
_cell.length_c   1.000
_cell.angle_alpha   90.00
_cell.angle_beta   90.00
_cell.angle_gamma   90.00
#
_symmetry.space_group_name_H-M   'P 1'
#
loop_
_entity.id
_entity.type
_entity.pdbx_description
1 polymer ?
#
loop_
_entity_poly.entity_id
_entity_poly.type
_entity_poly.pdbx_seq_one_letter_code
_entity_poly.pdbx_strand_id
1 'polypeptide(L)'
;MKLFNNFPEIQLEWIQNRVSVLKLSAETLLFKEGSPPQGFFILLEGHVSITRLSEGIEMPIGQHEALAFFGEIPVLTDDPVLVSIRTLTD
;
A
#
# COMPACT_ATOMS: atom_id res chain seq x y z
N MET A 1 8.04 -8.78 -9.47
CA MET A 1 7.72 -7.33 -9.39
C MET A 1 8.80 -6.53 -10.12
N LYS A 2 8.50 -5.94 -11.28
CA LYS A 2 9.52 -5.30 -12.16
C LYS A 2 10.22 -4.09 -11.54
N LEU A 3 9.59 -3.42 -10.55
CA LEU A 3 10.10 -2.20 -9.93
C LEU A 3 11.53 -2.36 -9.38
N PHE A 4 11.84 -3.49 -8.74
CA PHE A 4 13.10 -3.69 -8.04
C PHE A 4 14.18 -4.39 -8.88
N ASN A 5 13.84 -4.84 -10.09
CA ASN A 5 14.73 -5.70 -10.89
C ASN A 5 16.04 -5.03 -11.32
N ASN A 6 16.08 -3.70 -11.38
CA ASN A 6 17.21 -2.94 -11.92
C ASN A 6 18.04 -2.22 -10.85
N PHE A 7 17.76 -2.49 -9.57
CA PHE A 7 18.50 -1.87 -8.48
C PHE A 7 19.83 -2.60 -8.27
N PRO A 8 20.96 -1.89 -8.18
CA PRO A 8 22.22 -2.47 -7.70
C PRO A 8 22.04 -3.12 -6.33
N GLU A 9 22.80 -4.19 -6.05
CA GLU A 9 22.71 -4.95 -4.79
C GLU A 9 22.84 -4.07 -3.55
N ILE A 10 23.76 -3.10 -3.57
CA ILE A 10 23.93 -2.14 -2.48
C ILE A 10 22.68 -1.29 -2.19
N GLN A 11 21.88 -0.99 -3.21
CA GLN A 11 20.62 -0.26 -3.03
C GLN A 11 19.53 -1.17 -2.47
N LEU A 12 19.50 -2.44 -2.88
CA LEU A 12 18.58 -3.44 -2.33
C LEU A 12 18.87 -3.69 -0.85
N GLU A 13 20.15 -3.85 -0.47
CA GLU A 13 20.55 -3.96 0.94
C GLU A 13 20.16 -2.70 1.73
N TRP A 14 20.34 -1.52 1.15
CA TRP A 14 19.95 -0.26 1.79
C TRP A 14 18.45 -0.19 2.07
N ILE A 15 17.61 -0.66 1.13
CA ILE A 15 16.15 -0.74 1.27
C ILE A 15 15.78 -1.80 2.32
N GLN A 16 16.37 -2.99 2.23
CA GLN A 16 16.09 -4.12 3.13
C GLN A 16 16.32 -3.74 4.59
N ASN A 17 17.37 -2.97 4.88
CA ASN A 17 17.71 -2.51 6.23
C ASN A 17 16.76 -1.42 6.78
N ARG A 18 15.82 -0.91 5.98
CA ARG A 18 14.90 0.19 6.34
C ARG A 18 13.42 -0.17 6.22
N VAL A 19 13.13 -1.37 5.74
CA VAL A 19 11.76 -1.89 5.67
C VAL A 19 11.40 -2.56 6.99
N SER A 20 10.16 -2.33 7.43
CA SER A 20 9.53 -3.04 8.54
C SER A 20 8.47 -3.98 8.00
N VAL A 21 8.43 -5.22 8.49
CA VAL A 21 7.38 -6.18 8.13
C VAL A 21 6.13 -5.90 8.96
N LEU A 22 5.00 -5.70 8.27
CA LEU A 22 3.68 -5.56 8.88
C LEU A 22 2.89 -6.84 8.62
N LYS A 23 2.40 -7.47 9.70
CA LYS A 23 1.45 -8.58 9.64
C LYS A 23 0.11 -8.06 10.13
N LEU A 24 -0.91 -8.17 9.30
CA LEU A 24 -2.22 -7.59 9.54
C LEU A 24 -3.26 -8.69 9.34
N SER A 25 -4.25 -8.75 10.20
CA SER A 25 -5.39 -9.65 10.00
C SER A 25 -6.30 -9.11 8.90
N ALA A 26 -7.13 -9.98 8.32
CA ALA A 26 -8.21 -9.59 7.42
C ALA A 26 -9.10 -8.49 8.05
N GLU A 27 -9.72 -7.68 7.19
CA GLU A 27 -10.59 -6.55 7.56
C GLU A 27 -9.89 -5.39 8.30
N THR A 28 -8.56 -5.37 8.34
CA THR A 28 -7.78 -4.28 8.91
C THR A 28 -7.71 -3.09 7.95
N LEU A 29 -8.18 -1.93 8.40
CA LEU A 29 -8.03 -0.67 7.67
C LEU A 29 -6.58 -0.17 7.83
N LEU A 30 -5.80 -0.21 6.76
CA LEU A 30 -4.39 0.19 6.77
C LEU A 30 -4.26 1.72 6.77
N PHE A 31 -5.04 2.39 5.91
CA PHE A 31 -5.21 3.84 5.94
C PHE A 31 -6.52 4.25 5.28
N LYS A 32 -6.99 5.44 5.66
CA LYS A 32 -8.27 6.00 5.21
C LYS A 32 -8.01 7.16 4.25
N GLU A 33 -8.85 7.28 3.22
CA GLU A 33 -8.89 8.46 2.34
C GLU A 33 -8.81 9.78 3.13
N GLY A 34 -7.96 10.69 2.66
CA GLY A 34 -7.69 11.98 3.28
C GLY A 34 -6.69 11.94 4.44
N SER A 35 -6.24 10.77 4.88
CA SER A 35 -5.16 10.69 5.88
C SER A 35 -3.82 11.13 5.29
N PRO A 36 -2.86 11.59 6.13
CA PRO A 36 -1.48 11.79 5.68
C PRO A 36 -0.88 10.50 5.07
N PRO A 37 0.12 10.63 4.17
CA PRO A 37 0.89 9.49 3.67
C PRO A 37 1.43 8.64 4.82
N GLN A 38 1.14 7.34 4.80
CA GLN A 38 1.66 6.40 5.82
C GLN A 38 2.97 5.74 5.39
N GLY A 39 3.27 5.72 4.09
CA GLY A 39 4.46 5.11 3.54
C GLY A 39 4.21 4.37 2.23
N PHE A 40 5.30 3.77 1.74
CA PHE A 40 5.31 2.90 0.57
C PHE A 40 5.20 1.44 1.04
N PHE A 41 4.22 0.71 0.53
CA PHE A 41 3.94 -0.65 0.96
C PHE A 41 4.22 -1.65 -0.16
N ILE A 42 4.78 -2.79 0.23
CA ILE A 42 4.96 -3.95 -0.64
C ILE A 42 4.06 -5.06 -0.11
N LEU A 43 3.13 -5.52 -0.93
CA LEU A 43 2.24 -6.64 -0.61
C LEU A 43 2.93 -7.94 -0.98
N LEU A 44 3.42 -8.65 0.03
CA LEU A 44 4.13 -9.93 -0.12
C LEU A 44 3.16 -11.11 -0.22
N GLU A 45 2.06 -11.07 0.54
CA GLU A 45 1.04 -12.11 0.62
C GLU A 45 -0.35 -11.48 0.81
N GLY A 46 -1.40 -12.18 0.39
CA GLY A 46 -2.79 -11.77 0.59
C GLY A 46 -3.33 -10.76 -0.43
N HIS A 47 -4.49 -10.18 -0.07
CA HIS A 47 -5.24 -9.24 -0.89
C HIS A 47 -5.65 -8.00 -0.10
N VAL A 48 -5.70 -6.86 -0.78
CA VAL A 48 -6.24 -5.61 -0.21
C VAL A 48 -7.30 -5.02 -1.14
N SER A 49 -8.36 -4.49 -0.56
CA SER A 49 -9.36 -3.70 -1.28
C SER A 49 -9.01 -2.22 -1.28
N ILE A 50 -9.40 -1.55 -2.35
CA ILE A 50 -9.24 -0.12 -2.56
C ILE A 50 -10.64 0.48 -2.66
N THR A 51 -10.93 1.42 -1.78
CA THR A 51 -12.22 2.13 -1.75
C THR A 51 -12.01 3.63 -1.81
N ARG A 52 -13.03 4.34 -2.28
CA ARG A 52 -13.11 5.80 -2.26
C ARG A 52 -14.48 6.23 -1.77
N LEU A 53 -14.54 7.29 -0.99
CA LEU A 53 -15.78 7.89 -0.53
C LEU A 53 -16.43 8.68 -1.67
N SER A 54 -17.66 8.33 -2.01
CA SER A 54 -18.47 9.04 -3.01
C SER A 54 -19.86 9.26 -2.44
N GLU A 55 -20.29 10.52 -2.35
CA GLU A 55 -21.59 10.92 -1.77
C GLU A 55 -21.86 10.33 -0.37
N GLY A 56 -20.80 10.16 0.43
CA GLY A 56 -20.88 9.60 1.79
C GLY A 56 -20.89 8.06 1.85
N ILE A 57 -20.73 7.38 0.71
CA ILE A 57 -20.72 5.92 0.60
C ILE A 57 -19.30 5.46 0.20
N GLU A 58 -18.75 4.46 0.88
CA GLU A 58 -17.50 3.81 0.46
C GLU A 58 -17.75 2.94 -0.77
N MET A 59 -17.19 3.34 -1.90
CA MET A 59 -17.30 2.64 -3.17
C MET A 59 -16.04 1.84 -3.45
N PRO A 60 -16.13 0.52 -3.75
CA PRO A 60 -14.98 -0.25 -4.20
C PRO A 60 -14.55 0.22 -5.59
N ILE A 61 -13.27 0.54 -5.73
CA ILE A 61 -12.70 0.99 -7.01
C ILE A 61 -11.63 0.03 -7.53
N GLY A 62 -11.23 -0.95 -6.73
CA GLY A 62 -10.27 -1.97 -7.13
C GLY A 62 -9.78 -2.81 -5.96
N GLN A 63 -8.81 -3.66 -6.27
CA GLN A 63 -8.11 -4.50 -5.31
C GLN A 63 -6.68 -4.75 -5.81
N HIS A 64 -5.78 -5.05 -4.90
CA HIS A 64 -4.46 -5.59 -5.23
C HIS A 64 -4.31 -7.00 -4.65
N GLU A 65 -3.70 -7.86 -5.46
CA GLU A 65 -3.26 -9.21 -5.09
C GLU A 65 -1.73 -9.22 -5.03
N ALA A 66 -1.16 -9.98 -4.09
CA ALA A 66 0.28 -10.20 -4.06
C ALA A 66 0.78 -10.89 -5.35
N LEU A 67 1.89 -10.50 -5.96
CA LEU A 67 2.91 -9.53 -5.54
C LEU A 67 2.67 -8.15 -6.14
N ALA A 68 2.40 -7.16 -5.28
CA ALA A 68 2.11 -5.78 -5.69
C ALA A 68 2.77 -4.75 -4.74
N PHE A 69 2.71 -3.48 -5.11
CA PHE A 69 3.06 -2.36 -4.24
C PHE A 69 2.02 -1.25 -4.38
N PHE A 70 1.91 -0.38 -3.38
CA PHE A 70 0.99 0.75 -3.37
C PHE A 70 1.42 1.83 -2.37
N GLY A 71 0.78 2.99 -2.42
CA GLY A 71 1.06 4.13 -1.52
C GLY A 71 2.21 5.02 -1.99
N GLU A 72 2.77 4.76 -3.18
CA GLU A 72 3.88 5.53 -3.76
C GLU A 72 3.48 6.96 -4.12
N ILE A 73 2.27 7.16 -4.66
CA ILE A 73 1.88 8.49 -5.15
C ILE A 73 1.83 9.51 -4.00
N PRO A 74 1.10 9.27 -2.89
CA PRO A 74 1.03 10.25 -1.79
C PRO A 74 2.39 10.52 -1.14
N VAL A 75 3.27 9.52 -1.07
CA VAL A 75 4.63 9.70 -0.51
C VAL A 75 5.51 10.56 -1.43
N LEU A 76 5.40 10.39 -2.74
CA LEU A 76 6.20 11.14 -3.71
C LEU A 76 5.69 12.57 -3.91
N THR A 77 4.39 12.81 -3.75
CA THR A 77 3.79 14.14 -3.95
C THR A 77 3.61 14.94 -2.66
N ASP A 78 3.77 14.32 -1.49
CA ASP A 78 3.47 14.91 -0.18
C ASP A 78 1.99 15.36 -0.04
N ASP A 79 1.09 14.68 -0.76
CA ASP A 79 -0.36 14.91 -0.71
C ASP A 79 -1.06 13.88 0.20
N PRO A 80 -2.27 14.16 0.71
CA PRO A 80 -3.09 13.16 1.39
C PRO A 80 -3.40 11.93 0.52
N VAL A 81 -3.63 10.78 1.16
CA VAL A 81 -4.01 9.55 0.45
C VAL A 81 -5.39 9.71 -0.20
N LEU A 82 -5.51 9.32 -1.47
CA LEU A 82 -6.72 9.54 -2.29
C LEU A 82 -7.74 8.39 -2.25
N VAL A 83 -7.45 7.36 -1.45
CA VAL A 83 -8.20 6.10 -1.34
C VAL A 83 -8.04 5.54 0.08
N SER A 84 -8.99 4.73 0.51
CA SER A 84 -8.86 3.86 1.69
C SER A 84 -8.38 2.47 1.27
N ILE A 85 -7.52 1.86 2.07
CA ILE A 85 -6.98 0.51 1.85
C ILE A 85 -7.34 -0.38 3.04
N ARG A 86 -7.91 -1.55 2.75
CA ARG A 86 -8.29 -2.55 3.77
C ARG A 86 -7.83 -3.94 3.35
N THR A 87 -7.27 -4.71 4.29
CA THR A 87 -6.92 -6.12 4.04
C THR A 87 -8.18 -6.96 3.86
N LEU A 88 -8.15 -7.90 2.91
CA LEU A 88 -9.24 -8.85 2.66
C LEU A 88 -8.91 -10.25 3.17
N THR A 89 -7.63 -10.56 3.28
CA THR A 89 -7.11 -11.82 3.83
C THR A 89 -6.14 -11.51 4.97
N ASP A 90 -5.85 -12.54 5.77
CA ASP A 90 -4.70 -12.54 6.67
C ASP A 90 -3.37 -12.58 5.89
#